data_AF-A0A1B7MT94-F1
#
_entry.id   AF-A0A1B7MT94-F1
#
_cell.length_a   1.000
_cell.length_b   1.000
_cell.length_c   1.000
_cell.angle_alpha   90.00
_cell.angle_beta   90.00
_cell.angle_gamma   90.00
#
_symmetry.space_group_name_H-M   'P 1'
#
loop_
_entity.id
_entity.type
_entity.pdbx_description
1 polymer ?
#
loop_
_entity_poly.entity_id
_entity_poly.type
_entity_poly.pdbx_seq_one_letter_code
_entity_poly.pdbx_strand_id
1 'polypeptide(L)' 'MFHLTRKLRYARRSRKFLNAYQKGLTGKQAAWATKKYRGHRVLPDSILAELEEAEI' A
#
# COMPACT_ATOMS: atom_id res chain seq x y z
N MET A 1 -19.93 -13.23 -16.92
CA MET A 1 -18.59 -12.60 -16.88
C MET A 1 -18.38 -11.68 -15.65
N PHE A 2 -18.92 -12.03 -14.47
CA PHE A 2 -18.87 -11.19 -13.25
C PHE A 2 -17.93 -11.70 -12.13
N HIS A 3 -17.43 -12.94 -12.28
CA HIS A 3 -16.63 -13.61 -11.24
C HIS A 3 -15.15 -13.20 -11.24
N LEU A 4 -14.62 -12.81 -12.41
CA LEU A 4 -13.21 -12.41 -12.58
C LEU A 4 -12.92 -11.00 -12.04
N THR A 5 -13.90 -10.10 -12.11
CA THR A 5 -13.77 -8.69 -11.66
C THR A 5 -13.66 -8.56 -10.14
N ARG A 6 -14.19 -9.51 -9.36
CA ARG A 6 -13.96 -9.56 -7.90
C ARG A 6 -12.53 -9.96 -7.58
N LYS A 7 -12.00 -11.03 -8.20
CA LYS A 7 -10.62 -11.53 -7.94
C LYS A 7 -9.57 -10.45 -8.17
N LEU A 8 -9.67 -9.72 -9.28
CA LEU A 8 -8.74 -8.64 -9.62
C LEU A 8 -8.80 -7.46 -8.65
N ARG A 9 -9.96 -7.19 -8.04
CA ARG A 9 -10.14 -6.10 -7.07
C ARG A 9 -9.38 -6.38 -5.77
N TYR A 10 -9.47 -7.61 -5.26
CA TYR A 10 -8.70 -8.04 -4.08
C TYR A 10 -7.21 -8.13 -4.38
N ALA A 11 -6.82 -8.73 -5.52
CA ALA A 11 -5.42 -8.83 -5.91
C ALA A 11 -4.75 -7.44 -6.04
N ARG A 12 -5.45 -6.45 -6.59
CA ARG A 12 -4.97 -5.06 -6.67
C ARG A 12 -4.79 -4.42 -5.29
N ARG A 13 -5.65 -4.74 -4.32
CA ARG A 13 -5.51 -4.22 -2.95
C ARG A 13 -4.34 -4.89 -2.24
N SER A 14 -4.21 -6.21 -2.34
CA SER A 14 -3.08 -6.96 -1.77
C SER A 14 -1.73 -6.53 -2.36
N ARG A 15 -1.67 -6.23 -3.67
CA ARG A 15 -0.46 -5.70 -4.32
C ARG A 15 0.08 -4.44 -3.63
N LYS A 16 -0.79 -3.56 -3.12
CA LYS A 16 -0.36 -2.32 -2.44
C LYS A 16 0.32 -2.61 -1.11
N PHE A 17 -0.21 -3.56 -0.34
CA PHE A 17 0.42 -4.04 0.89
C PHE A 17 1.71 -4.80 0.60
N LEU A 18 1.76 -5.58 -0.48
CA LEU A 18 2.97 -6.29 -0.89
C LEU A 18 4.12 -5.32 -1.24
N ASN A 19 3.80 -4.22 -1.94
CA ASN A 19 4.77 -3.15 -2.22
C ASN A 19 5.28 -2.50 -0.92
N ALA A 20 4.38 -2.20 0.02
CA ALA A 20 4.76 -1.68 1.33
C ALA A 20 5.72 -2.63 2.09
N TYR A 21 5.42 -3.93 2.11
CA TYR A 21 6.30 -4.93 2.75
C TYR A 21 7.64 -5.09 2.04
N GLN A 22 7.68 -5.01 0.70
CA GLN A 22 8.94 -5.02 -0.04
C GLN A 22 9.85 -3.84 0.32
N LYS A 23 9.27 -2.71 0.74
CA LYS A 23 10.01 -1.54 1.23
C LYS A 23 10.37 -1.61 2.72
N GLY A 24 10.07 -2.71 3.41
CA GLY A 24 10.36 -2.90 4.84
C GLY A 24 9.36 -2.25 5.79
N LEU A 25 8.18 -1.83 5.30
CA LEU A 25 7.17 -1.19 6.13
C LEU A 25 6.49 -2.17 7.08
N THR A 26 6.24 -1.74 8.31
CA THR A 26 5.44 -2.50 9.28
C THR A 26 3.95 -2.49 8.92
N GLY A 27 3.13 -3.35 9.55
CA GLY A 27 1.70 -3.42 9.27
C GLY A 27 0.95 -2.09 9.50
N LYS A 28 1.33 -1.32 10.53
CA LYS A 28 0.76 0.01 10.80
C LYS A 28 1.14 1.02 9.73
N GLN A 29 2.43 1.06 9.37
CA GLN A 29 2.97 1.91 8.32
C GLN A 29 2.35 1.60 6.95
N ALA A 30 2.20 0.32 6.62
CA ALA A 30 1.56 -0.13 5.38
C ALA A 30 0.07 0.28 5.32
N ALA A 31 -0.66 0.20 6.43
CA ALA A 31 -2.04 0.66 6.51
C ALA A 31 -2.16 2.17 6.31
N TRP A 32 -1.26 2.95 6.92
CA TRP A 32 -1.21 4.40 6.73
C TRP A 32 -0.83 4.78 5.29
N ALA A 33 0.22 4.17 4.73
CA ALA A 33 0.70 4.40 3.38
C ALA A 33 -0.39 4.10 2.33
N THR A 34 -1.11 2.98 2.48
CA THR A 34 -2.20 2.63 1.56
C THR A 34 -3.42 3.55 1.67
N LYS A 35 -3.63 4.18 2.82
CA LYS A 35 -4.67 5.21 3.04
C LYS A 35 -4.25 6.55 2.42
N LYS A 36 -3.01 7.00 2.64
CA LYS A 36 -2.49 8.27 2.11
C LYS A 36 -2.35 8.24 0.58
N TYR A 37 -1.80 7.16 0.03
CA TYR A 37 -1.55 7.02 -1.41
C TYR A 37 -2.62 6.19 -2.15
N ARG A 38 -3.90 6.37 -1.78
CA ARG A 38 -4.99 5.55 -2.32
C ARG A 38 -5.10 5.63 -3.86
N GLY A 39 -4.73 6.76 -4.45
CA GLY A 39 -4.72 7.00 -5.90
C GLY A 39 -3.43 6.57 -6.62
N HIS A 40 -2.32 6.40 -5.90
CA HIS A 40 -1.06 6.00 -6.52
C HIS A 40 -0.99 4.47 -6.71
N ARG A 41 -0.35 4.06 -7.80
CA ARG A 41 -0.12 2.64 -8.13
C ARG A 41 1.15 2.09 -7.46
N VAL A 42 2.08 2.97 -7.12
CA VAL A 42 3.38 2.66 -6.52
C VAL A 42 3.61 3.66 -5.39
N LEU A 43 4.12 3.20 -4.25
CA LEU A 43 4.51 4.09 -3.16
C LEU A 43 5.80 4.80 -3.55
N PRO A 44 5.92 6.13 -3.36
CA PRO A 44 7.18 6.83 -3.58
C PRO A 44 8.24 6.36 -2.59
N ASP A 45 9.53 6.59 -2.89
CA ASP A 45 10.64 6.23 -2.00
C ASP A 45 10.75 7.19 -0.80
N SER A 46 10.21 8.40 -0.92
CA SER A 46 10.08 9.38 0.18
C SER A 46 9.18 8.91 1.32
N ILE A 47 8.43 7.82 1.14
CA ILE A 47 7.42 7.41 2.11
C ILE A 47 8.02 6.98 3.45
N LEU A 48 9.27 6.51 3.47
CA LEU A 48 9.97 6.15 4.70
C LEU A 48 10.22 7.39 5.56
N ALA A 49 10.67 8.49 4.96
CA ALA A 49 10.85 9.76 5.65
C ALA A 49 9.52 10.31 6.15
N GLU A 50 8.46 10.24 5.33
CA GLU A 50 7.12 10.68 5.75
C GLU A 50 6.52 9.81 6.87
N LEU A 51 6.92 8.55 7.00
CA LEU A 51 6.47 7.66 8.07
C LEU A 51 7.24 7.89 9.37
N GLU A 52 8.54 8.18 9.27
CA GLU A 52 9.37 8.60 10.40
C GLU A 52 8.86 9.92 10.98
N GLU A 53 8.52 10.90 10.13
CA GLU A 53 7.94 12.17 10.56
C GLU A 53 6.50 12.03 11.09
N ALA A 54 5.75 11.02 10.62
CA ALA A 54 4.44 10.72 11.17
C ALA A 54 4.47 9.98 12.52
N GLU A 55 5.65 9.53 12.98
CA GLU A 55 5.85 8.66 14.16
C GLU A 55 4.99 7.37 14.11
N ILE A 56 4.83 6.76 12.93
CA ILE A 56 4.00 5.56 12.69
C ILE A 56 4.83 4.29 12.51
#